data_AF-A0AAD4KUI1-F1
#
_entry.id   AF-A0AAD4KUI1-F1
#
_cell.length_a   1.000
_cell.length_b   1.000
_cell.length_c   1.000
_cell.angle_alpha   90.00
_cell.angle_beta   90.00
_cell.angle_gamma   90.00
#
_symmetry.space_group_name_H-M   'P 1'
#
loop_
_entity.id
_entity.type
_entity.pdbx_description
1 polymer ?
#
loop_
_entity_poly.entity_id
_entity_poly.type
_entity_poly.pdbx_seq_one_letter_code
_entity_poly.pdbx_strand_id
1 'polypeptide(L)'
;MKIFQTALFASITTLLGLVSADCDVVPTTEGVDGNGNPIAIGDTITGQPDICQTMGPGDYSFVMLVATAGTPIPGGPINPTYLGYTNAASFMIFDNTCKLLGAFSPNTNCDAPYTLEANYLADVMTISVYMDPGDPWFSFAYGNGLFSTGNNGCDCKKNENDITYVSAACGCAFPQSGVLSKRFYEPLQFTA
;
A
#
# COMPACT_ATOMS: atom_id res chain seq x y z
N MET A 1 49.42 -33.55 42.06
CA MET A 1 48.79 -34.20 40.89
C MET A 1 47.28 -34.07 41.03
N LYS A 2 46.67 -33.06 40.39
CA LYS A 2 45.21 -32.85 40.33
C LYS A 2 44.86 -32.55 38.88
N ILE A 3 44.10 -33.45 38.28
CA ILE A 3 43.63 -33.40 36.88
C ILE A 3 42.44 -32.44 36.86
N PHE A 4 42.57 -31.30 36.19
CA PHE A 4 41.45 -30.38 35.95
C PHE A 4 40.81 -30.75 34.59
N GLN A 5 39.60 -31.29 34.66
CA GLN A 5 38.77 -31.60 33.48
C GLN A 5 38.23 -30.29 32.89
N THR A 6 38.59 -30.01 31.65
CA THR A 6 38.04 -28.92 30.85
C THR A 6 36.68 -29.37 30.29
N ALA A 7 35.58 -28.87 30.88
CA ALA A 7 34.23 -29.09 30.35
C ALA A 7 33.96 -28.08 29.22
N LEU A 8 33.98 -28.58 27.98
CA LEU A 8 33.62 -27.83 26.77
C LEU A 8 32.08 -27.84 26.64
N PHE A 9 31.40 -26.78 27.04
CA PHE A 9 29.98 -26.59 26.73
C PHE A 9 29.85 -26.04 25.30
N ALA A 10 29.54 -26.93 24.35
CA ALA A 10 29.13 -26.53 23.01
C ALA A 10 27.64 -26.17 23.02
N SER A 11 27.34 -24.88 23.18
CA SER A 11 25.99 -24.35 22.99
C SER A 11 25.66 -24.36 21.50
N ILE A 12 24.87 -25.34 21.07
CA ILE A 12 24.26 -25.39 19.73
C ILE A 12 23.09 -24.40 19.75
N THR A 13 23.35 -23.17 19.31
CA THR A 13 22.31 -22.18 19.04
C THR A 13 21.61 -22.58 17.74
N THR A 14 20.55 -23.37 17.84
CA THR A 14 19.69 -23.69 16.70
C THR A 14 19.00 -22.41 16.27
N LEU A 15 19.58 -21.73 15.27
CA LEU A 15 18.95 -20.62 14.57
C LEU A 15 17.79 -21.21 13.76
N LEU A 16 16.60 -21.25 14.37
CA LEU A 16 15.36 -21.48 13.65
C LEU A 16 15.17 -20.27 12.74
N GLY A 17 15.62 -20.40 11.50
CA GLY A 17 15.22 -19.50 10.42
C GLY A 17 13.71 -19.62 10.27
N LEU A 18 12.98 -18.70 10.90
CA LEU A 18 11.63 -18.37 10.49
C LEU A 18 11.75 -17.97 9.03
N VAL A 19 11.34 -18.87 8.14
CA VAL A 19 11.07 -18.52 6.75
C VAL A 19 9.89 -17.56 6.85
N SER A 20 10.16 -16.27 6.95
CA SER A 20 9.15 -15.25 6.72
C SER A 20 8.64 -15.54 5.32
N ALA A 21 7.40 -16.00 5.21
CA ALA A 21 6.74 -15.96 3.92
C ALA A 21 6.65 -14.46 3.58
N ASP A 22 7.45 -14.01 2.63
CA ASP A 22 7.42 -12.62 2.21
C ASP A 22 5.98 -12.31 1.75
N CYS A 23 5.34 -11.40 2.48
CA CYS A 23 3.93 -11.06 2.31
C CYS A 23 3.78 -10.12 1.12
N ASP A 24 4.16 -10.58 -0.07
CA ASP A 24 4.16 -9.75 -1.26
C ASP A 24 2.73 -9.43 -1.71
N VAL A 25 2.53 -8.22 -2.21
CA VAL A 25 1.32 -7.89 -2.97
C VAL A 25 1.33 -8.64 -4.31
N VAL A 26 0.14 -9.02 -4.79
CA VAL A 26 -0.02 -9.71 -6.08
C VAL A 26 -0.34 -8.68 -7.16
N PRO A 27 0.47 -8.55 -8.22
CA PRO A 27 0.18 -7.65 -9.33
C PRO A 27 -1.13 -8.00 -10.04
N THR A 28 -1.86 -6.98 -10.47
CA THR A 28 -3.13 -7.10 -11.19
C THR A 28 -3.00 -6.42 -12.56
N THR A 29 -3.87 -6.78 -13.51
CA THR A 29 -3.88 -6.19 -14.86
C THR A 29 -4.66 -4.88 -14.96
N GLU A 30 -5.48 -4.61 -13.95
CA GLU A 30 -6.36 -3.45 -13.86
C GLU A 30 -6.47 -3.01 -12.39
N GLY A 31 -6.69 -1.71 -12.20
CA GLY A 31 -7.13 -1.11 -10.97
C GLY A 31 -8.55 -0.57 -11.11
N VAL A 32 -8.90 0.35 -10.23
CA VAL A 32 -10.20 1.04 -10.21
C VAL A 32 -10.01 2.50 -9.86
N ASP A 33 -10.81 3.37 -10.46
CA ASP A 33 -10.86 4.77 -10.12
C ASP A 33 -11.72 5.02 -8.86
N GLY A 34 -11.86 6.28 -8.44
CA GLY A 34 -12.58 6.65 -7.22
C GLY A 34 -14.08 6.52 -7.31
N ASN A 35 -14.58 6.28 -8.52
CA ASN A 35 -15.98 5.98 -8.77
C ASN A 35 -16.21 4.47 -8.91
N GLY A 36 -15.16 3.64 -8.76
CA GLY A 36 -15.22 2.19 -8.93
C GLY A 36 -15.21 1.72 -10.39
N ASN A 37 -14.85 2.59 -11.35
CA ASN A 37 -14.68 2.20 -12.75
C ASN A 37 -13.34 1.49 -12.93
N PRO A 38 -13.28 0.37 -13.68
CA PRO A 38 -12.00 -0.27 -14.01
C PRO A 38 -11.07 0.68 -14.78
N ILE A 39 -9.77 0.63 -14.47
CA ILE A 39 -8.71 1.35 -15.18
C ILE A 39 -7.55 0.42 -15.49
N ALA A 40 -7.05 0.44 -16.72
CA ALA A 40 -5.93 -0.42 -17.12
C ALA A 40 -4.58 0.24 -16.79
N ILE A 41 -3.54 -0.59 -16.64
CA ILE A 41 -2.17 -0.08 -16.51
C ILE A 41 -1.84 0.75 -17.75
N GLY A 42 -1.41 1.99 -17.53
CA GLY A 42 -1.10 2.96 -18.56
C GLY A 42 -2.21 3.96 -18.88
N ASP A 43 -3.42 3.78 -18.34
CA ASP A 43 -4.50 4.76 -18.44
C ASP A 43 -4.24 5.97 -17.53
N THR A 44 -4.75 7.13 -17.94
CA THR A 44 -4.70 8.36 -17.14
C THR A 44 -6.09 8.69 -16.59
N ILE A 45 -6.16 8.94 -15.28
CA ILE A 45 -7.39 9.44 -14.65
C ILE A 45 -7.38 10.97 -14.57
N THR A 46 -8.55 11.59 -14.68
CA THR A 46 -8.70 13.05 -14.59
C THR A 46 -9.82 13.42 -13.62
N GLY A 47 -9.67 14.57 -12.94
CA GLY A 47 -10.69 15.07 -12.02
C GLY A 47 -10.83 14.28 -10.70
N GLN A 48 -9.82 13.48 -10.32
CA GLN A 48 -9.83 12.67 -9.10
C GLN A 48 -8.61 12.98 -8.22
N PRO A 49 -8.56 14.19 -7.61
CA PRO A 49 -7.42 14.63 -6.80
C PRO A 49 -7.20 13.78 -5.54
N ASP A 50 -8.22 13.03 -5.13
CA ASP A 50 -8.20 12.16 -3.96
C ASP A 50 -7.47 10.84 -4.20
N ILE A 51 -7.26 10.51 -5.48
CA ILE A 51 -6.53 9.30 -5.92
C ILE A 51 -5.18 9.69 -6.50
N CYS A 52 -5.15 10.72 -7.34
CA CYS A 52 -3.90 11.21 -7.88
C CYS A 52 -3.58 12.60 -7.34
N GLN A 53 -2.57 12.68 -6.48
CA GLN A 53 -2.04 13.93 -5.96
C GLN A 53 -0.86 14.39 -6.83
N THR A 54 -1.06 15.44 -7.62
CA THR A 54 -0.01 15.99 -8.50
C THR A 54 0.88 16.98 -7.75
N MET A 55 1.91 16.50 -7.07
CA MET A 55 2.87 17.35 -6.32
C MET A 55 4.04 17.91 -7.15
N GLY A 56 4.04 17.63 -8.44
CA GLY A 56 5.04 18.09 -9.41
C GLY A 56 5.89 16.95 -9.97
N PRO A 57 6.87 17.26 -10.84
CA PRO A 57 7.76 16.26 -11.42
C PRO A 57 8.57 15.51 -10.35
N GLY A 58 8.71 14.18 -10.55
CA GLY A 58 9.51 13.31 -9.70
C GLY A 58 8.78 12.74 -8.48
N ASP A 59 7.45 12.90 -8.43
CA ASP A 59 6.60 12.36 -7.37
C ASP A 59 5.62 11.33 -7.95
N TYR A 60 5.30 10.32 -7.16
CA TYR A 60 4.27 9.31 -7.40
C TYR A 60 3.13 9.47 -6.40
N SER A 61 1.96 8.91 -6.71
CA SER A 61 0.86 8.75 -5.76
C SER A 61 0.65 7.28 -5.44
N PHE A 62 0.66 6.93 -4.16
CA PHE A 62 0.17 5.67 -3.65
C PHE A 62 -1.30 5.82 -3.30
N VAL A 63 -2.11 4.82 -3.68
CA VAL A 63 -3.53 4.78 -3.34
C VAL A 63 -3.88 3.42 -2.78
N MET A 64 -4.60 3.42 -1.67
CA MET A 64 -5.34 2.27 -1.15
C MET A 64 -6.83 2.56 -1.31
N LEU A 65 -7.52 1.70 -2.05
CA LEU A 65 -8.98 1.69 -2.09
C LEU A 65 -9.51 0.59 -1.18
N VAL A 66 -10.52 0.90 -0.39
CA VAL A 66 -11.19 -0.05 0.51
C VAL A 66 -12.63 -0.22 0.05
N ALA A 67 -13.06 -1.46 -0.18
CA ALA A 67 -14.45 -1.79 -0.46
C ALA A 67 -15.21 -2.25 0.78
N THR A 68 -16.53 -2.01 0.78
CA THR A 68 -17.46 -2.63 1.72
C THR A 68 -17.67 -4.11 1.40
N ALA A 69 -18.09 -4.87 2.42
CA ALA A 69 -18.30 -6.31 2.33
C ALA A 69 -19.30 -6.68 1.23
N GLY A 70 -18.95 -7.67 0.41
CA GLY A 70 -19.86 -8.27 -0.57
C GLY A 70 -19.84 -7.65 -1.96
N THR A 71 -19.02 -6.60 -2.19
CA THR A 71 -18.85 -6.00 -3.52
C THR A 71 -17.43 -6.20 -4.04
N PRO A 72 -17.22 -6.97 -5.12
CA PRO A 72 -15.90 -7.15 -5.68
C PRO A 72 -15.40 -5.83 -6.28
N ILE A 73 -14.17 -5.45 -5.95
CA ILE A 73 -13.45 -4.42 -6.69
C ILE A 73 -12.88 -5.06 -7.97
N PRO A 74 -13.15 -4.54 -9.18
CA PRO A 74 -12.44 -4.92 -10.39
C PRO A 74 -10.91 -4.88 -10.18
N GLY A 75 -10.20 -5.95 -10.57
CA GLY A 75 -8.78 -6.12 -10.28
C GLY A 75 -8.42 -6.60 -8.86
N GLY A 76 -9.34 -6.57 -7.89
CA GLY A 76 -9.14 -7.23 -6.59
C GLY A 76 -9.33 -8.74 -6.68
N PRO A 77 -8.83 -9.55 -5.72
CA PRO A 77 -9.07 -10.98 -5.72
C PRO A 77 -10.57 -11.23 -5.58
N ILE A 78 -11.19 -11.77 -6.64
CA ILE A 78 -12.53 -12.36 -6.55
C ILE A 78 -12.35 -13.70 -5.84
N ASN A 79 -12.35 -13.69 -4.50
CA ASN A 79 -12.28 -14.93 -3.75
C ASN A 79 -13.69 -15.35 -3.28
N PRO A 80 -14.34 -16.34 -3.93
CA PRO A 80 -15.66 -16.82 -3.54
C PRO A 80 -15.67 -17.60 -2.22
N THR A 81 -14.51 -17.86 -1.60
CA THR A 81 -14.37 -18.69 -0.41
C THR A 81 -14.39 -17.91 0.91
N TYR A 82 -14.42 -16.57 0.87
CA TYR A 82 -14.37 -15.73 2.06
C TYR A 82 -15.71 -15.04 2.37
N LEU A 83 -16.72 -15.85 2.67
CA LEU A 83 -17.97 -15.44 3.35
C LEU A 83 -17.70 -15.09 4.83
N GLY A 84 -16.71 -14.23 5.11
CA GLY A 84 -16.29 -13.94 6.48
C GLY A 84 -15.19 -12.88 6.68
N TYR A 85 -14.50 -12.43 5.62
CA TYR A 85 -13.67 -11.22 5.66
C TYR A 85 -14.39 -10.10 4.92
N THR A 86 -14.60 -8.99 5.60
CA THR A 86 -15.57 -7.95 5.24
C THR A 86 -15.01 -6.85 4.33
N ASN A 87 -13.71 -6.85 3.99
CA ASN A 87 -13.09 -5.68 3.36
C ASN A 87 -12.09 -6.13 2.28
N ALA A 88 -12.24 -5.65 1.04
CA ALA A 88 -11.24 -5.84 -0.02
C ALA A 88 -10.44 -4.54 -0.17
N ALA A 89 -9.11 -4.65 -0.26
CA ALA A 89 -8.25 -3.53 -0.60
C ALA A 89 -7.58 -3.73 -1.97
N SER A 90 -7.40 -2.63 -2.69
CA SER A 90 -6.56 -2.56 -3.88
C SER A 90 -5.52 -1.46 -3.69
N PHE A 91 -4.27 -1.75 -4.05
CA PHE A 91 -3.17 -0.80 -4.02
C PHE A 91 -2.85 -0.36 -5.43
N MET A 92 -2.62 0.94 -5.63
CA MET A 92 -2.27 1.49 -6.94
C MET A 92 -1.16 2.51 -6.82
N ILE A 93 -0.32 2.59 -7.85
CA ILE A 93 0.71 3.61 -8.01
C ILE A 93 0.43 4.40 -9.26
N PHE A 94 0.36 5.73 -9.13
CA PHE A 94 0.22 6.67 -10.25
C PHE A 94 1.47 7.53 -10.39
N ASP A 95 1.78 7.95 -11.62
CA ASP A 95 2.75 9.01 -11.84
C ASP A 95 2.16 10.41 -11.61
N ASN A 96 3.01 11.44 -11.72
CA ASN A 96 2.61 12.84 -11.55
C ASN A 96 1.65 13.38 -12.62
N THR A 97 1.39 12.60 -13.68
CA THR A 97 0.38 12.90 -14.70
C THR A 97 -0.92 12.12 -14.49
N CYS A 98 -1.05 11.43 -13.35
CA CYS A 98 -2.18 10.56 -13.02
C CYS A 98 -2.32 9.36 -13.94
N LYS A 99 -1.21 8.90 -14.54
CA LYS A 99 -1.16 7.65 -15.27
C LYS A 99 -0.93 6.48 -14.30
N LEU A 100 -1.75 5.45 -14.40
CA LEU A 100 -1.62 4.23 -13.59
C LEU A 100 -0.36 3.46 -14.01
N LEU A 101 0.58 3.28 -13.09
CA LEU A 101 1.82 2.54 -13.31
C LEU A 101 1.71 1.08 -12.87
N GLY A 102 0.95 0.82 -11.82
CA GLY A 102 0.71 -0.52 -11.31
C GLY A 102 -0.51 -0.58 -10.40
N ALA A 103 -1.15 -1.74 -10.41
CA ALA A 103 -2.25 -2.10 -9.53
C ALA A 103 -1.92 -3.46 -8.90
N PHE A 104 -2.28 -3.61 -7.63
CA PHE A 104 -1.90 -4.74 -6.81
C PHE A 104 -3.00 -5.07 -5.82
N SER A 105 -3.01 -6.32 -5.40
CA SER A 105 -3.89 -6.79 -4.33
C SER A 105 -3.09 -7.38 -3.17
N PRO A 106 -3.57 -7.25 -1.92
CA PRO A 106 -3.00 -7.98 -0.81
C PRO A 106 -3.05 -9.48 -1.06
N ASN A 107 -1.96 -10.20 -0.77
CA ASN A 107 -1.98 -11.66 -0.81
C ASN A 107 -2.90 -12.19 0.29
N THR A 108 -3.91 -12.97 -0.11
CA THR A 108 -4.95 -13.49 0.79
C THR A 108 -4.47 -14.47 1.85
N ASN A 109 -3.22 -14.94 1.76
CA ASN A 109 -2.61 -15.85 2.73
C ASN A 109 -1.71 -15.13 3.73
N CYS A 110 -1.74 -13.79 3.73
CA CYS A 110 -0.78 -12.95 4.42
C CYS A 110 -1.46 -11.77 5.12
N ASP A 111 -1.00 -11.47 6.33
CA ASP A 111 -1.34 -10.25 7.04
C ASP A 111 -0.30 -9.16 6.75
N ALA A 112 -0.70 -7.89 6.88
CA ALA A 112 0.22 -6.76 6.79
C ALA A 112 1.37 -6.88 7.83
N PRO A 113 2.59 -6.42 7.52
CA PRO A 113 2.95 -5.59 6.38
C PRO A 113 3.12 -6.35 5.06
N TYR A 114 2.69 -5.71 3.96
CA TYR A 114 2.90 -6.20 2.61
C TYR A 114 4.14 -5.59 1.96
N THR A 115 4.83 -6.35 1.13
CA THR A 115 5.97 -5.88 0.33
C THR A 115 5.54 -5.65 -1.11
N LEU A 116 6.00 -4.55 -1.70
CA LEU A 116 5.73 -4.20 -3.10
C LEU A 116 7.05 -3.79 -3.77
N GLU A 117 7.41 -4.57 -4.79
CA GLU A 117 8.53 -4.32 -5.67
C GLU A 117 8.01 -4.10 -7.10
N ALA A 118 8.49 -3.04 -7.76
CA ALA A 118 8.16 -2.76 -9.15
C ALA A 118 9.33 -2.08 -9.86
N ASN A 119 9.47 -2.31 -11.16
CA ASN A 119 10.60 -1.79 -11.95
C ASN A 119 10.66 -0.26 -12.07
N TYR A 120 9.56 0.44 -11.80
CA TYR A 120 9.50 1.91 -11.77
C TYR A 120 9.77 2.48 -10.37
N LEU A 121 9.86 1.65 -9.34
CA LEU A 121 10.22 2.06 -7.99
C LEU A 121 11.74 1.97 -7.79
N ALA A 122 12.33 2.98 -7.15
CA ALA A 122 13.74 3.01 -6.79
C ALA A 122 14.09 2.08 -5.60
N ASP A 123 13.13 1.82 -4.71
CA ASP A 123 13.28 0.99 -3.49
C ASP A 123 12.05 0.09 -3.28
N VAL A 124 12.16 -0.89 -2.38
CA VAL A 124 11.03 -1.73 -1.94
C VAL A 124 10.07 -0.88 -1.09
N MET A 125 8.77 -0.99 -1.36
CA MET A 125 7.73 -0.38 -0.53
C MET A 125 7.19 -1.40 0.47
N THR A 126 7.11 -1.04 1.75
CA THR A 126 6.52 -1.86 2.81
C THR A 126 5.25 -1.21 3.32
N ILE A 127 4.10 -1.86 3.13
CA ILE A 127 2.75 -1.31 3.30
C ILE A 127 2.08 -1.94 4.53
N SER A 128 1.70 -1.14 5.51
CA SER A 128 0.87 -1.56 6.65
C SER A 128 -0.51 -0.94 6.57
N VAL A 129 -1.56 -1.71 6.79
CA VAL A 129 -2.94 -1.26 6.55
C VAL A 129 -3.90 -1.76 7.62
N TYR A 130 -4.92 -0.97 7.87
CA TYR A 130 -6.14 -1.35 8.58
C TYR A 130 -7.30 -1.05 7.64
N MET A 131 -7.94 -2.10 7.14
CA MET A 131 -8.88 -2.01 6.01
C MET A 131 -10.34 -1.84 6.46
N ASP A 132 -10.62 -1.35 7.66
CA ASP A 132 -12.01 -1.14 8.12
C ASP A 132 -12.67 -0.01 7.31
N PRO A 133 -13.77 -0.26 6.58
CA PRO A 133 -14.48 0.76 5.81
C PRO A 133 -14.94 1.95 6.67
N GLY A 134 -15.15 1.72 7.97
CA GLY A 134 -15.55 2.76 8.91
C GLY A 134 -14.44 3.73 9.26
N ASP A 135 -13.19 3.28 9.25
CA ASP A 135 -12.00 4.05 9.64
C ASP A 135 -10.73 3.45 9.01
N PRO A 136 -10.57 3.56 7.69
CA PRO A 136 -9.44 2.95 7.01
C PRO A 136 -8.17 3.72 7.31
N TRP A 137 -7.09 2.99 7.54
CA TRP A 137 -5.78 3.56 7.81
C TRP A 137 -4.71 2.85 7.00
N PHE A 138 -3.69 3.59 6.57
CA PHE A 138 -2.50 3.02 6.00
C PHE A 138 -1.24 3.73 6.47
N SER A 139 -0.14 3.02 6.38
CA SER A 139 1.20 3.57 6.31
C SER A 139 2.04 2.79 5.32
N PHE A 140 3.05 3.42 4.76
CA PHE A 140 4.09 2.70 4.03
C PHE A 140 5.46 3.32 4.24
N ALA A 141 6.48 2.45 4.29
CA ALA A 141 7.88 2.84 4.21
C ALA A 141 8.33 2.74 2.75
N TYR A 142 9.05 3.76 2.27
CA TYR A 142 9.62 3.79 0.94
C TYR A 142 10.90 4.63 0.92
N GLY A 143 12.01 4.02 0.47
CA GLY A 143 13.35 4.62 0.58
C GLY A 143 13.67 5.06 2.00
N ASN A 144 13.96 6.35 2.20
CA ASN A 144 14.22 6.92 3.54
C ASN A 144 13.00 7.60 4.19
N GLY A 145 11.80 7.39 3.63
CA GLY A 145 10.56 8.00 4.11
C GLY A 145 9.56 7.02 4.72
N LEU A 146 8.73 7.55 5.62
CA LEU A 146 7.56 6.91 6.17
C LEU A 146 6.35 7.82 5.90
N PHE A 147 5.32 7.26 5.29
CA PHE A 147 4.12 7.95 4.86
C PHE A 147 2.92 7.29 5.55
N SER A 148 1.95 8.05 6.03
CA SER A 148 0.78 7.48 6.72
C SER A 148 -0.40 8.43 6.75
N THR A 149 -1.62 7.90 6.80
CA THR A 149 -2.85 8.70 6.94
C THR A 149 -2.71 9.75 8.05
N GLY A 150 -3.00 11.01 7.73
CA GLY A 150 -2.89 12.14 8.66
C GLY A 150 -1.49 12.77 8.77
N ASN A 151 -0.49 12.20 8.08
CA ASN A 151 0.87 12.72 7.99
C ASN A 151 1.30 12.87 6.54
N ASN A 152 2.33 13.68 6.26
CA ASN A 152 2.96 13.81 4.93
C ASN A 152 2.00 14.15 3.77
N GLY A 153 0.85 14.76 4.06
CA GLY A 153 -0.18 15.03 3.04
C GLY A 153 -1.03 13.82 2.64
N CYS A 154 -0.84 12.68 3.32
CA CYS A 154 -1.67 11.50 3.12
C CYS A 154 -3.05 11.68 3.77
N ASP A 155 -4.11 11.34 3.05
CA ASP A 155 -5.48 11.48 3.52
C ASP A 155 -6.35 10.30 3.09
N CYS A 156 -7.43 10.06 3.81
CA CYS A 156 -8.44 9.05 3.51
C CYS A 156 -9.81 9.72 3.41
N LYS A 157 -10.40 9.67 2.23
CA LYS A 157 -11.74 10.18 1.99
C LYS A 157 -12.72 9.04 1.87
N LYS A 158 -13.77 9.10 2.69
CA LYS A 158 -14.93 8.23 2.53
C LYS A 158 -15.62 8.56 1.23
N ASN A 159 -16.04 7.54 0.50
CA ASN A 159 -16.89 7.74 -0.65
C ASN A 159 -18.32 7.92 -0.14
N GLU A 160 -18.81 9.15 -0.13
CA GLU A 160 -20.18 9.46 0.30
C GLU A 160 -21.22 9.01 -0.74
N ASN A 161 -20.77 8.58 -1.93
CA ASN A 161 -21.64 7.98 -2.93
C ASN A 161 -21.85 6.50 -2.59
N ASP A 162 -22.88 6.23 -1.77
CA ASP A 162 -23.43 4.91 -1.36
C ASP A 162 -23.72 3.91 -2.52
N ILE A 163 -23.46 4.29 -3.77
CA ILE A 163 -23.72 3.54 -4.99
C ILE A 163 -22.44 2.88 -5.54
N THR A 164 -21.27 3.21 -4.99
CA THR A 164 -19.98 2.73 -5.50
C THR A 164 -19.38 1.65 -4.61
N TYR A 165 -18.74 0.66 -5.24
CA TYR A 165 -18.09 -0.48 -4.57
C TYR A 165 -16.87 -0.08 -3.70
N VAL A 166 -16.51 1.21 -3.69
CA VAL A 166 -15.37 1.77 -2.96
C VAL A 166 -15.92 2.57 -1.79
N SER A 167 -15.69 2.10 -0.57
CA SER A 167 -16.10 2.76 0.66
C SER A 167 -15.19 3.92 1.07
N ALA A 168 -13.91 3.83 0.71
CA ALA A 168 -12.95 4.88 0.96
C ALA A 168 -11.78 4.81 -0.04
N ALA A 169 -11.26 6.00 -0.35
CA ALA A 169 -10.02 6.18 -1.10
C ALA A 169 -9.00 6.87 -0.21
N CYS A 170 -7.89 6.19 0.02
CA CYS A 170 -6.77 6.65 0.82
C CYS A 170 -5.58 6.92 -0.09
N GLY A 171 -5.08 8.16 -0.13
CA GLY A 171 -4.05 8.59 -1.07
C GLY A 171 -2.86 9.25 -0.38
N CYS A 172 -1.66 9.08 -0.93
CA CYS A 172 -0.49 9.85 -0.54
C CYS A 172 0.49 10.03 -1.69
N ALA A 173 1.00 11.24 -1.86
CA ALA A 173 2.15 11.48 -2.70
C ALA A 173 3.46 11.05 -2.02
N PHE A 174 4.42 10.56 -2.80
CA PHE A 174 5.76 10.18 -2.33
C PHE A 174 6.81 10.39 -3.44
N PRO A 175 8.10 10.60 -3.11
CA PRO A 175 9.11 10.90 -4.12
C PRO A 175 9.50 9.64 -4.89
N GLN A 176 9.52 9.69 -6.22
CA GLN A 176 9.98 8.59 -7.09
C GLN A 176 11.40 8.12 -6.75
N SER A 177 12.25 9.03 -6.28
CA SER A 177 13.65 8.75 -5.95
C SER A 177 13.87 7.95 -4.66
N GLY A 178 12.83 7.79 -3.82
CA GLY A 178 12.98 7.24 -2.47
C GLY A 178 13.63 8.19 -1.46
N VAL A 179 14.07 9.38 -1.89
CA VAL A 179 14.70 10.39 -1.01
C VAL A 179 13.70 11.49 -0.67
N LEU A 180 13.39 11.63 0.61
CA LEU A 180 12.54 12.70 1.12
C LEU A 180 13.13 14.09 0.83
N SER A 181 12.31 14.94 0.20
CA SER A 181 12.59 16.38 0.06
C SER A 181 11.80 17.19 1.08
N LYS A 182 12.18 18.45 1.31
CA LYS A 182 11.48 19.38 2.23
C LYS A 182 9.95 19.42 2.00
N ARG A 183 9.50 19.20 0.77
CA ARG A 183 8.07 19.19 0.38
C ARG A 183 7.21 18.16 1.14
N PHE A 184 7.80 17.10 1.67
CA PHE A 184 7.07 16.04 2.39
C PHE A 184 7.09 16.20 3.92
N TYR A 185 7.78 17.22 4.44
CA TYR A 185 7.88 17.51 5.88
C TYR A 185 6.97 18.66 6.32
N GLU A 186 6.52 19.50 5.38
CA GLU A 186 5.61 20.60 5.67
C GLU A 186 4.17 20.14 5.39
N PRO A 187 3.19 20.41 6.28
CA PRO A 187 1.80 20.15 5.98
C PRO A 187 1.42 20.90 4.70
N LEU A 188 0.83 20.19 3.73
CA LEU A 188 0.36 20.77 2.47
C LEU A 188 -0.53 21.98 2.80
N GLN A 189 -0.01 23.18 2.55
CA GLN A 189 -0.85 24.37 2.58
C GLN A 189 -1.69 24.33 1.30
N PHE A 190 -2.87 23.72 1.38
CA PHE A 190 -3.89 23.87 0.35
C PHE A 190 -4.27 25.35 0.31
N THR A 191 -3.70 26.09 -0.64
CA THR A 191 -4.24 27.41 -1.00
C THR A 191 -5.61 27.17 -1.63
N ALA A 192 -6.65 27.60 -0.92
CA ALA A 192 -8.05 27.57 -1.36
C ALA A 192 -8.30 28.40 -2.62
#